data_AF-A0A7S3G5A3-F1
#
_entry.id   AF-A0A7S3G5A3-F1
#
_cell.length_a   1.000
_cell.length_b   1.000
_cell.length_c   1.000
_cell.angle_alpha   90.00
_cell.angle_beta   90.00
_cell.angle_gamma   90.00
#
_symmetry.space_group_name_H-M   'P 1'
#
loop_
_entity.id
_entity.type
_entity.pdbx_description
1 polymer ?
#
loop_
_entity_poly.entity_id
_entity_poly.type
_entity_poly.pdbx_seq_one_letter_code
_entity_poly.pdbx_strand_id
1 'polypeptide(L)'
;NTSLQAEAASRQASLASESSARRSDVQSLNATLSSVISGAASTNQALSSETNLRRTGDQALNSSLQVEVESRNAALQAERSERRAEVQALNTSLQAEAASRQASLASESSARRSDVQSLNATLSSVISGAASTNQALSSETNLRRTGDQALNSSLQGEKTERRSDVLSLNTTISDNIDRLNHVECRLSLCSNRGTCSHDLSACTCDSGFTGANCSACIPNFYGPSCLPCSSCQHGSCDDGAGGSGRCVCDSGWAGVACSLCAEGYFGSSCDACPSCGANGVCIDGISGNGLCLCLDGWRDTNCSSCARGYYGSSCDPCFCGSTG
;
A
#
# COMPACT_ATOMS: atom_id res chain seq x y z
N ASN A 1 -33.65 121.72 -165.08
CA ASN A 1 -34.95 121.37 -164.48
C ASN A 1 -35.20 119.86 -164.52
N THR A 2 -34.98 119.21 -165.67
CA THR A 2 -35.19 117.77 -165.87
C THR A 2 -34.21 116.83 -165.14
N SER A 3 -32.92 117.18 -164.96
CA SER A 3 -31.97 116.32 -164.22
C SER A 3 -32.21 116.28 -162.70
N LEU A 4 -32.58 117.43 -162.10
CA LEU A 4 -32.92 117.53 -160.68
C LEU A 4 -34.18 116.73 -160.32
N GLN A 5 -35.17 116.70 -161.23
CA GLN A 5 -36.38 115.89 -161.06
C GLN A 5 -36.08 114.38 -161.11
N ALA A 6 -35.15 113.94 -161.98
CA ALA A 6 -34.73 112.55 -162.06
C ALA A 6 -33.93 112.11 -160.81
N GLU A 7 -33.03 112.96 -160.30
CA GLU A 7 -32.29 112.67 -159.06
C GLU A 7 -33.20 112.65 -157.83
N ALA A 8 -34.17 113.57 -157.74
CA ALA A 8 -35.18 113.58 -156.68
C ALA A 8 -36.05 112.31 -156.71
N ALA A 9 -36.50 111.88 -157.89
CA ALA A 9 -37.26 110.65 -158.05
C ALA A 9 -36.44 109.40 -157.67
N SER A 10 -35.15 109.34 -158.05
CA SER A 10 -34.26 108.24 -157.65
C SER A 10 -34.01 108.20 -156.15
N ARG A 11 -33.76 109.35 -155.50
CA ARG A 11 -33.60 109.42 -154.04
C ARG A 11 -34.88 109.03 -153.31
N GLN A 12 -36.05 109.44 -153.84
CA GLN A 12 -37.34 109.10 -153.28
C GLN A 12 -37.65 107.60 -153.43
N ALA A 13 -37.26 106.98 -154.54
CA ALA A 13 -37.35 105.53 -154.73
C ALA A 13 -36.40 104.76 -153.78
N SER A 14 -35.16 105.22 -153.60
CA SER A 14 -34.22 104.62 -152.65
C SER A 14 -34.69 104.75 -151.20
N LEU A 15 -35.21 105.93 -150.79
CA LEU A 15 -35.80 106.13 -149.47
C LEU A 15 -37.05 105.26 -149.26
N ALA A 16 -37.89 105.11 -150.29
CA ALA A 16 -39.04 104.21 -150.23
C ALA A 16 -38.59 102.75 -150.04
N SER A 17 -37.56 102.30 -150.77
CA SER A 17 -36.96 100.97 -150.64
C SER A 17 -36.29 100.74 -149.27
N GLU A 18 -35.59 101.73 -148.73
CA GLU A 18 -34.99 101.62 -147.39
C GLU A 18 -36.09 101.61 -146.31
N SER A 19 -37.15 102.40 -146.47
CA SER A 19 -38.30 102.40 -145.56
C SER A 19 -39.07 101.08 -145.57
N SER A 20 -39.15 100.40 -146.71
CA SER A 20 -39.81 99.09 -146.80
C SER A 20 -38.92 97.99 -146.23
N ALA A 21 -37.60 98.03 -146.50
CA ALA A 21 -36.63 97.13 -145.88
C ALA A 21 -36.65 97.24 -144.35
N ARG A 22 -36.56 98.46 -143.80
CA ARG A 22 -36.66 98.69 -142.35
C ARG A 22 -37.99 98.23 -141.75
N ARG A 23 -39.12 98.41 -142.46
CA ARG A 23 -40.43 97.89 -142.03
C ARG A 23 -40.44 96.36 -141.98
N SER A 24 -39.86 95.71 -142.99
CA SER A 24 -39.70 94.25 -143.02
C SER A 24 -38.80 93.76 -141.89
N ASP A 25 -37.69 94.46 -141.61
CA ASP A 25 -36.79 94.12 -140.50
C ASP A 25 -37.48 94.27 -139.14
N VAL A 26 -38.25 95.34 -138.93
CA VAL A 26 -39.04 95.52 -137.71
C VAL A 26 -40.10 94.42 -137.57
N GLN A 27 -40.77 94.03 -138.64
CA GLN A 27 -41.73 92.92 -138.62
C GLN A 27 -41.05 91.58 -138.28
N SER A 28 -39.88 91.31 -138.87
CA SER A 28 -39.07 90.12 -138.59
C SER A 28 -38.57 90.09 -137.15
N LEU A 29 -38.06 91.22 -136.64
CA LEU A 29 -37.65 91.38 -135.25
C LEU A 29 -38.83 91.20 -134.30
N ASN A 30 -40.01 91.73 -134.63
CA ASN A 30 -41.20 91.59 -133.80
C ASN A 30 -41.73 90.14 -133.78
N ALA A 31 -41.66 89.43 -134.91
CA ALA A 31 -41.97 88.00 -134.99
C ALA A 31 -40.98 87.17 -134.16
N THR A 32 -39.68 87.47 -134.27
CA THR A 32 -38.62 86.83 -133.49
C THR A 32 -38.82 87.07 -131.99
N LEU A 33 -39.08 88.32 -131.58
CA LEU A 33 -39.34 88.68 -130.19
C LEU A 33 -40.58 87.97 -129.65
N SER A 34 -41.67 87.88 -130.42
CA SER A 34 -42.87 87.14 -130.04
C SER A 34 -42.59 85.65 -129.86
N SER A 35 -41.76 85.05 -130.72
CA SER A 35 -41.31 83.66 -130.58
C SER A 35 -40.44 83.45 -129.34
N VAL A 36 -39.55 84.40 -129.01
CA VAL A 36 -38.71 84.33 -127.81
C VAL A 36 -39.55 84.47 -126.54
N ILE A 37 -40.51 85.41 -126.51
CA ILE A 37 -41.39 85.61 -125.36
C ILE A 37 -42.27 84.38 -125.13
N SER A 38 -42.86 83.82 -126.19
CA SER A 38 -43.68 82.60 -126.07
C SER A 38 -42.85 81.39 -125.63
N GLY A 39 -41.64 81.20 -126.17
CA GLY A 39 -40.72 80.15 -125.73
C GLY A 39 -40.23 80.33 -124.28
N ALA A 40 -39.98 81.56 -123.84
CA ALA A 40 -39.66 81.87 -122.46
C ALA A 40 -40.85 81.60 -121.53
N ALA A 41 -42.06 81.95 -121.94
CA ALA A 41 -43.29 81.67 -121.19
C ALA A 41 -43.54 80.17 -121.03
N SER A 42 -43.38 79.37 -122.10
CA SER A 42 -43.51 77.91 -122.01
C SER A 42 -42.44 77.28 -121.12
N THR A 43 -41.20 77.78 -121.19
CA THR A 43 -40.10 77.31 -120.34
C THR A 43 -40.35 77.63 -118.87
N ASN A 44 -40.81 78.84 -118.56
CA ASN A 44 -41.17 79.23 -117.19
C ASN A 44 -42.34 78.39 -116.65
N GLN A 45 -43.34 78.10 -117.48
CA GLN A 45 -44.45 77.23 -117.10
C GLN A 45 -43.97 75.80 -116.80
N ALA A 46 -43.10 75.23 -117.64
CA ALA A 46 -42.53 73.90 -117.43
C ALA A 46 -41.65 73.85 -116.17
N LEU A 47 -40.85 74.89 -115.92
CA LEU A 47 -40.02 74.98 -114.70
C LEU A 47 -40.89 75.09 -113.44
N SER A 48 -41.99 75.85 -113.51
CA SER A 48 -42.95 75.96 -112.42
C SER A 48 -43.66 74.63 -112.15
N SER A 49 -44.05 73.88 -113.18
CA SER A 49 -44.65 72.55 -112.99
C SER A 49 -43.67 71.55 -112.41
N GLU A 50 -42.42 71.50 -112.90
CA GLU A 50 -41.36 70.65 -112.34
C GLU A 50 -41.04 70.99 -110.88
N THR A 51 -40.96 72.28 -110.54
CA THR A 51 -40.72 72.73 -109.16
C THR A 51 -41.84 72.30 -108.22
N ASN A 52 -43.09 72.40 -108.67
CA ASN A 52 -44.24 71.95 -107.90
C ASN A 52 -44.26 70.43 -107.71
N LEU A 53 -43.97 69.67 -108.76
CA LEU A 53 -43.86 68.21 -108.70
C LEU A 53 -42.79 67.76 -107.70
N ARG A 54 -41.60 68.38 -107.75
CA ARG A 54 -40.52 68.12 -106.79
C ARG A 54 -40.94 68.45 -105.37
N ARG A 55 -41.53 69.64 -105.13
CA ARG A 55 -42.03 70.02 -103.80
C ARG A 55 -43.06 69.02 -103.27
N THR A 56 -43.99 68.56 -104.10
CA THR A 56 -44.98 67.54 -103.69
C THR A 56 -44.33 66.18 -103.44
N GLY A 57 -43.33 65.80 -104.23
CA GLY A 57 -42.55 64.59 -104.03
C GLY A 57 -41.76 64.61 -102.73
N ASP A 58 -41.07 65.72 -102.44
CA ASP A 58 -40.33 65.94 -101.19
C ASP A 58 -41.27 65.92 -99.98
N GLN A 59 -42.45 66.54 -100.09
CA GLN A 59 -43.47 66.50 -99.05
C GLN A 59 -43.97 65.07 -98.79
N ALA A 60 -44.29 64.31 -99.85
CA ALA A 60 -44.73 62.92 -99.73
C ALA A 60 -43.63 62.01 -99.14
N LEU A 61 -42.38 62.21 -99.56
CA LEU A 61 -41.22 61.48 -99.02
C LEU A 61 -41.00 61.82 -97.54
N ASN A 62 -41.07 63.09 -97.17
CA ASN A 62 -40.92 63.53 -95.79
C ASN A 62 -42.03 62.97 -94.89
N SER A 63 -43.29 62.98 -95.35
CA SER A 63 -44.40 62.34 -94.63
C SER A 63 -44.21 60.83 -94.48
N SER A 64 -43.76 60.14 -95.54
CA SER A 64 -43.52 58.69 -95.49
C SER A 64 -42.37 58.34 -94.54
N LEU A 65 -41.28 59.12 -94.57
CA LEU A 65 -40.16 58.95 -93.66
C LEU A 65 -40.57 59.20 -92.20
N GLN A 66 -41.40 60.20 -91.95
CA GLN A 66 -41.91 60.49 -90.61
C GLN A 66 -42.73 59.32 -90.06
N VAL A 67 -43.63 58.75 -90.86
CA VAL A 67 -44.41 57.56 -90.48
C VAL A 67 -43.50 56.36 -90.17
N GLU A 68 -42.48 56.11 -90.98
CA GLU A 68 -41.52 55.02 -90.75
C GLU A 68 -40.71 55.24 -89.45
N VAL A 69 -40.26 56.47 -89.18
CA VAL A 69 -39.54 56.83 -87.94
C VAL A 69 -40.43 56.64 -86.71
N GLU A 70 -41.68 57.10 -86.77
CA GLU A 70 -42.64 56.95 -85.67
C GLU A 70 -42.95 55.46 -85.41
N SER A 71 -43.16 54.68 -86.47
CA SER A 71 -43.37 53.23 -86.39
C SER A 71 -42.18 52.50 -85.75
N ARG A 72 -40.95 52.79 -86.20
CA ARG A 72 -39.74 52.19 -85.61
C ARG A 72 -39.52 52.59 -84.17
N ASN A 73 -39.78 53.85 -83.83
CA ASN A 73 -39.67 54.33 -82.46
C ASN A 73 -40.68 53.61 -81.54
N ALA A 74 -41.91 53.41 -82.00
CA ALA A 74 -42.92 52.64 -81.27
C ALA A 74 -42.49 51.17 -81.08
N ALA A 75 -41.98 50.51 -82.12
CA ALA A 75 -41.48 49.14 -82.05
C ALA A 75 -40.31 49.00 -81.06
N LEU A 76 -39.33 49.92 -81.10
CA LEU A 76 -38.20 49.94 -80.16
C LEU A 76 -38.65 50.18 -78.72
N GLN A 77 -39.66 51.02 -78.50
CA GLN A 77 -40.23 51.24 -77.17
C GLN A 77 -40.92 49.98 -76.63
N ALA A 78 -41.69 49.29 -77.49
CA ALA A 78 -42.32 48.02 -77.13
C ALA A 78 -41.27 46.96 -76.75
N GLU A 79 -40.26 46.73 -77.59
CA GLU A 79 -39.20 45.75 -77.29
C GLU A 79 -38.46 46.09 -75.99
N ARG A 80 -38.16 47.38 -75.74
CA ARG A 80 -37.54 47.85 -74.49
C ARG A 80 -38.43 47.60 -73.27
N SER A 81 -39.74 47.78 -73.39
CA SER A 81 -40.67 47.53 -72.29
C SER A 81 -40.77 46.05 -71.94
N GLU A 82 -40.79 45.17 -72.95
CA GLU A 82 -40.83 43.73 -72.77
C GLU A 82 -39.54 43.22 -72.11
N ARG A 83 -38.37 43.63 -72.62
CA ARG A 83 -37.07 43.30 -72.00
C ARG A 83 -36.98 43.80 -70.56
N ARG A 84 -37.54 44.98 -70.24
CA ARG A 84 -37.57 45.50 -68.86
C ARG A 84 -38.45 44.62 -67.96
N ALA A 85 -39.62 44.20 -68.44
CA ALA A 85 -40.51 43.32 -67.70
C ALA A 85 -39.85 41.95 -67.45
N GLU A 86 -39.15 41.40 -68.45
CA GLU A 86 -38.42 40.14 -68.32
C GLU A 86 -37.28 40.24 -67.29
N VAL A 87 -36.45 41.29 -67.36
CA VAL A 87 -35.38 41.55 -66.37
C VAL A 87 -35.96 41.69 -64.96
N GLN A 88 -37.10 42.37 -64.82
CA GLN A 88 -37.76 42.51 -63.53
C GLN A 88 -38.25 41.16 -62.98
N ALA A 89 -38.86 40.32 -63.84
CA ALA A 89 -39.29 38.98 -63.46
C ALA A 89 -38.11 38.08 -63.05
N LEU A 90 -37.01 38.11 -63.81
CA LEU A 90 -35.76 37.41 -63.49
C LEU A 90 -35.20 37.86 -62.14
N ASN A 91 -35.16 39.17 -61.89
CA ASN A 91 -34.66 39.71 -60.62
C ASN A 91 -35.52 39.28 -59.43
N THR A 92 -36.85 39.27 -59.58
CA THR A 92 -37.76 38.77 -58.55
C THR A 92 -37.56 37.27 -58.30
N SER A 93 -37.40 36.45 -59.35
CA SER A 93 -37.13 35.02 -59.21
C SER A 93 -35.79 34.76 -58.51
N LEU A 94 -34.76 35.52 -58.85
CA LEU A 94 -33.44 35.41 -58.23
C LEU A 94 -33.48 35.78 -56.74
N GLN A 95 -34.21 36.84 -56.39
CA GLN A 95 -34.40 37.24 -54.99
C GLN A 95 -35.16 36.17 -54.18
N ALA A 96 -36.19 35.56 -54.77
CA ALA A 96 -36.93 34.48 -54.13
C ALA A 96 -36.06 33.24 -53.88
N GLU A 97 -35.27 32.83 -54.87
CA GLU A 97 -34.32 31.71 -54.75
C GLU A 97 -33.24 32.01 -53.69
N ALA A 98 -32.69 33.23 -53.69
CA ALA A 98 -31.71 33.65 -52.69
C ALA A 98 -32.28 33.61 -51.26
N ALA A 99 -33.51 34.09 -51.08
CA ALA A 99 -34.20 34.05 -49.79
C ALA A 99 -34.46 32.60 -49.33
N SER A 100 -34.90 31.72 -50.23
CA SER A 100 -35.13 30.30 -49.96
C SER A 100 -33.84 29.58 -49.51
N ARG A 101 -32.73 29.81 -50.23
CA ARG A 101 -31.41 29.27 -49.86
C ARG A 101 -30.93 29.78 -48.52
N GLN A 102 -31.11 31.07 -48.25
CA GLN A 102 -30.72 31.67 -46.97
C GLN A 102 -31.52 31.07 -45.80
N ALA A 103 -32.82 30.85 -45.99
CA ALA A 103 -33.66 30.20 -44.98
C ALA A 103 -33.22 28.74 -44.73
N SER A 104 -32.90 28.00 -45.79
CA SER A 104 -32.42 26.62 -45.69
C SER A 104 -31.07 26.54 -44.95
N LEU A 105 -30.13 27.42 -45.29
CA LEU A 105 -28.83 27.52 -44.60
C LEU A 105 -28.99 27.91 -43.13
N ALA A 106 -29.88 28.84 -42.82
CA ALA A 106 -30.16 29.25 -41.45
C ALA A 106 -30.72 28.07 -40.63
N SER A 107 -31.67 27.32 -41.20
CA SER A 107 -32.24 26.13 -40.58
C SER A 107 -31.16 25.06 -40.32
N GLU A 108 -30.37 24.70 -41.34
CA GLU A 108 -29.30 23.70 -41.17
C GLU A 108 -28.24 24.15 -40.15
N SER A 109 -27.86 25.43 -40.16
CA SER A 109 -26.92 25.98 -39.17
C SER A 109 -27.46 25.91 -37.75
N SER A 110 -28.77 26.03 -37.56
CA SER A 110 -29.41 25.96 -36.25
C SER A 110 -29.51 24.52 -35.76
N ALA A 111 -29.86 23.58 -36.64
CA ALA A 111 -29.87 22.15 -36.34
C ALA A 111 -28.47 21.66 -35.94
N ARG A 112 -27.44 21.98 -36.73
CA ARG A 112 -26.04 21.64 -36.41
C ARG A 112 -25.58 22.22 -35.08
N ARG A 113 -25.98 23.46 -34.75
CA ARG A 113 -25.67 24.07 -33.44
C ARG A 113 -26.34 23.31 -32.29
N SER A 114 -27.60 22.89 -32.45
CA SER A 114 -28.30 22.06 -31.47
C SER A 114 -27.63 20.70 -31.28
N ASP A 115 -27.20 20.06 -32.37
CA ASP A 115 -26.51 18.76 -32.31
C ASP A 115 -25.18 18.87 -31.57
N VAL A 116 -24.40 19.92 -31.84
CA VAL A 116 -23.13 20.20 -31.12
C VAL A 116 -23.39 20.44 -29.64
N GLN A 117 -24.45 21.18 -29.28
CA GLN A 117 -24.82 21.38 -27.87
C GLN A 117 -25.21 20.06 -27.19
N SER A 118 -25.99 19.21 -27.86
CA SER A 118 -26.37 17.89 -27.36
C SER A 118 -25.14 17.00 -27.15
N LEU A 119 -24.25 16.93 -28.14
CA LEU A 119 -22.99 16.19 -28.06
C LEU A 119 -22.11 16.68 -26.92
N ASN A 120 -22.00 18.00 -26.73
CA ASN A 120 -21.20 18.56 -25.65
C ASN A 120 -21.79 18.24 -24.26
N ALA A 121 -23.12 18.21 -24.14
CA ALA A 121 -23.79 17.78 -22.91
C ALA A 121 -23.55 16.29 -22.63
N THR A 122 -23.67 15.42 -23.64
CA THR A 122 -23.35 13.99 -23.52
C THR A 122 -21.89 13.78 -23.13
N LEU A 123 -20.95 14.48 -23.77
CA LEU A 123 -19.53 14.38 -23.45
C LEU A 123 -19.24 14.81 -22.00
N SER A 124 -19.87 15.90 -21.53
CA SER A 124 -19.73 16.36 -20.14
C SER A 124 -20.26 15.33 -19.13
N SER A 125 -21.36 14.65 -19.46
CA SER A 125 -21.90 13.56 -18.65
C SER A 125 -20.97 12.34 -18.61
N VAL A 126 -20.38 11.96 -19.74
CA VAL A 126 -19.42 10.85 -19.81
C VAL A 126 -18.16 11.16 -19.00
N ILE A 127 -17.61 12.37 -19.14
CA ILE A 127 -16.41 12.80 -18.40
C ILE A 127 -16.68 12.79 -16.88
N SER A 128 -17.81 13.34 -16.45
CA SER A 128 -18.16 13.36 -15.02
C SER A 128 -18.42 11.95 -14.45
N GLY A 129 -19.07 11.07 -15.22
CA GLY A 129 -19.26 9.66 -14.83
C GLY A 129 -17.94 8.87 -14.76
N ALA A 130 -17.00 9.13 -15.68
CA ALA A 130 -15.67 8.52 -15.62
C ALA A 130 -14.87 9.03 -14.41
N ALA A 131 -14.96 10.33 -14.10
CA ALA A 131 -14.29 10.92 -12.95
C ALA A 131 -14.80 10.33 -11.61
N SER A 132 -16.12 10.19 -11.45
CA SER A 132 -16.71 9.59 -10.25
C SER A 132 -16.32 8.11 -10.09
N THR A 133 -16.31 7.36 -11.19
CA THR A 133 -15.88 5.96 -11.20
C THR A 133 -14.41 5.82 -10.80
N ASN A 134 -13.53 6.66 -11.34
CA ASN A 134 -12.11 6.67 -10.97
C ASN A 134 -11.90 7.03 -9.49
N GLN A 135 -12.68 7.98 -8.96
CA GLN A 135 -12.62 8.34 -7.55
C GLN A 135 -13.07 7.16 -6.65
N ALA A 136 -14.16 6.49 -7.01
CA ALA A 136 -14.65 5.31 -6.30
C ALA A 136 -13.59 4.19 -6.32
N LEU A 137 -13.00 3.90 -7.48
CA LEU A 137 -11.95 2.88 -7.61
C LEU A 137 -10.70 3.21 -6.77
N SER A 138 -10.29 4.47 -6.76
CA SER A 138 -9.18 4.94 -5.92
C SER A 138 -9.49 4.78 -4.42
N SER A 139 -10.73 5.06 -4.01
CA SER A 139 -11.15 4.89 -2.61
C SER A 139 -11.15 3.42 -2.19
N GLU A 140 -11.70 2.53 -3.02
CA GLU A 140 -11.71 1.07 -2.78
C GLU A 140 -10.30 0.49 -2.74
N THR A 141 -9.41 0.95 -3.65
CA THR A 141 -8.00 0.53 -3.67
C THR A 141 -7.29 0.92 -2.37
N ASN A 142 -7.54 2.13 -1.87
CA ASN A 142 -6.96 2.58 -0.61
C ASN A 142 -7.50 1.79 0.59
N LEU A 143 -8.80 1.52 0.64
CA LEU A 143 -9.41 0.71 1.69
C LEU A 143 -8.81 -0.71 1.73
N ARG A 144 -8.67 -1.36 0.56
CA ARG A 144 -8.02 -2.66 0.44
C ARG A 144 -6.58 -2.63 0.93
N ARG A 145 -5.79 -1.66 0.47
CA ARG A 145 -4.40 -1.49 0.91
C ARG A 145 -4.30 -1.32 2.42
N THR A 146 -5.17 -0.51 3.03
CA THR A 146 -5.19 -0.34 4.49
C THR A 146 -5.62 -1.61 5.22
N GLY A 147 -6.58 -2.35 4.67
CA GLY A 147 -7.00 -3.65 5.19
C GLY A 147 -5.86 -4.67 5.15
N ASP A 148 -5.14 -4.79 4.03
CA ASP A 148 -4.01 -5.68 3.87
C ASP A 148 -2.86 -5.32 4.83
N GLN A 149 -2.59 -4.03 5.02
CA GLN A 149 -1.60 -3.55 5.98
C GLN A 149 -1.98 -3.91 7.43
N ALA A 150 -3.25 -3.75 7.80
CA ALA A 150 -3.75 -4.12 9.12
C ALA A 150 -3.66 -5.63 9.36
N LEU A 151 -4.12 -6.43 8.39
CA LEU A 151 -4.07 -7.89 8.46
C LEU A 151 -2.63 -8.39 8.57
N ASN A 152 -1.71 -7.85 7.77
CA ASN A 152 -0.29 -8.21 7.85
C ASN A 152 0.31 -7.84 9.21
N SER A 153 -0.06 -6.69 9.78
CA SER A 153 0.42 -6.28 11.11
C SER A 153 -0.09 -7.22 12.21
N SER A 154 -1.38 -7.58 12.18
CA SER A 154 -1.96 -8.56 13.09
C SER A 154 -1.31 -9.93 12.97
N LEU A 155 -1.08 -10.40 11.74
CA LEU A 155 -0.42 -11.68 11.48
C LEU A 155 1.02 -11.71 12.02
N GLN A 156 1.79 -10.63 11.84
CA GLN A 156 3.14 -10.56 12.42
C GLN A 156 3.11 -10.50 13.95
N GLY A 157 2.11 -9.83 14.52
CA GLY A 157 1.87 -9.82 15.97
C GLY A 157 1.67 -11.22 16.52
N GLU A 158 0.69 -11.96 15.99
CA GLU A 158 0.38 -13.33 16.41
C GLU A 158 1.59 -14.26 16.22
N LYS A 159 2.28 -14.16 15.07
CA LYS A 159 3.49 -14.96 14.80
C LYS A 159 4.59 -14.72 15.84
N THR A 160 4.75 -13.49 16.29
CA THR A 160 5.79 -13.11 17.26
C THR A 160 5.43 -13.61 18.66
N GLU A 161 4.17 -13.43 19.07
CA GLU A 161 3.66 -13.92 20.35
C GLU A 161 3.79 -15.43 20.45
N ARG A 162 3.32 -16.15 19.41
CA ARG A 162 3.39 -17.61 19.36
C ARG A 162 4.82 -18.14 19.37
N ARG A 163 5.76 -17.41 18.76
CA ARG A 163 7.19 -17.74 18.84
C ARG A 163 7.74 -17.55 20.25
N SER A 164 7.32 -16.48 20.95
CA SER A 164 7.69 -16.23 22.34
C SER A 164 7.16 -17.33 23.27
N ASP A 165 5.91 -17.75 23.08
CA ASP A 165 5.29 -18.83 23.86
C ASP A 165 6.04 -20.14 23.69
N VAL A 166 6.40 -20.51 22.45
CA VAL A 166 7.18 -21.72 22.18
C VAL A 166 8.55 -21.66 22.86
N LEU A 167 9.22 -20.50 22.86
CA LEU A 167 10.50 -20.34 23.55
C LEU A 167 10.35 -20.48 25.07
N SER A 168 9.31 -19.87 25.65
CA SER A 168 9.02 -19.97 27.09
C SER A 168 8.71 -21.42 27.52
N LEU A 169 7.91 -22.12 26.73
CA LEU A 169 7.63 -23.53 26.94
C LEU A 169 8.91 -24.37 26.83
N ASN A 170 9.76 -24.10 25.85
CA ASN A 170 11.02 -24.82 25.68
C ASN A 170 11.95 -24.64 26.90
N THR A 171 12.07 -23.42 27.43
CA THR A 171 12.79 -23.16 28.69
C THR A 171 12.19 -23.91 29.86
N THR A 172 10.86 -23.88 30.01
CA THR A 172 10.17 -24.58 31.10
C THR A 172 10.37 -26.10 31.04
N ILE A 173 10.36 -26.66 29.83
CA ILE A 173 10.64 -28.09 29.60
C ILE A 173 12.08 -28.42 30.00
N SER A 174 13.06 -27.61 29.58
CA SER A 174 14.46 -27.79 29.97
C SER A 174 14.64 -27.74 31.49
N ASP A 175 14.05 -26.76 32.18
CA ASP A 175 14.12 -26.65 33.63
C ASP A 175 13.50 -27.87 34.33
N ASN A 176 12.38 -28.38 33.81
CA ASN A 176 11.75 -29.58 34.36
C ASN A 176 12.61 -30.83 34.15
N ILE A 177 13.28 -30.95 32.99
CA ILE A 177 14.22 -32.04 32.73
C ILE A 177 15.40 -31.96 33.71
N ASP A 178 15.99 -30.77 33.90
CA ASP A 178 17.09 -30.58 34.84
C ASP A 178 16.68 -30.93 36.28
N ARG A 179 15.48 -30.52 36.72
CA ARG A 179 14.95 -30.88 38.03
C ARG A 179 14.76 -32.39 38.18
N LEU A 180 14.26 -33.08 37.16
CA LEU A 180 14.13 -34.54 37.18
C LEU A 180 15.49 -35.22 37.25
N ASN A 181 16.46 -34.77 36.47
CA ASN A 181 17.84 -35.27 36.51
C ASN A 181 18.47 -35.08 37.89
N HIS A 182 18.24 -33.93 38.55
CA HIS A 182 18.70 -33.70 39.91
C HIS A 182 18.04 -34.63 40.94
N VAL A 183 16.74 -34.95 40.78
CA VAL A 183 16.05 -35.94 41.63
C VAL A 183 16.66 -37.32 41.44
N GLU A 184 16.89 -37.73 40.19
CA GLU A 184 17.50 -39.02 39.87
C GLU A 184 18.93 -39.12 40.41
N CYS A 185 19.73 -38.08 40.23
CA CYS A 185 21.09 -37.99 40.77
C CYS A 185 21.09 -38.07 42.31
N ARG A 186 20.20 -37.33 42.98
CA ARG A 186 20.06 -37.41 44.44
C ARG A 186 19.76 -38.84 44.91
N LEU A 187 18.83 -39.52 44.24
CA LEU A 187 18.43 -40.89 44.61
C LEU A 187 19.52 -41.92 44.35
N SER A 188 20.14 -41.89 43.16
CA SER A 188 21.06 -42.93 42.69
C SER A 188 22.52 -42.66 43.06
N LEU A 189 23.00 -41.44 42.85
CA LEU A 189 24.40 -41.07 43.08
C LEU A 189 24.65 -40.68 44.54
N CYS A 190 23.75 -39.90 45.16
CA CYS A 190 23.96 -39.40 46.53
C CYS A 190 23.24 -40.23 47.61
N SER A 191 22.77 -41.43 47.29
CA SER A 191 22.08 -42.33 48.23
C SER A 191 20.88 -41.67 48.96
N ASN A 192 20.26 -40.67 48.32
CA ASN A 192 19.22 -39.79 48.86
C ASN A 192 19.62 -38.99 50.13
N ARG A 193 20.93 -38.77 50.36
CA ARG A 193 21.52 -38.17 51.58
C ARG A 193 22.44 -37.00 51.26
N GLY A 194 22.08 -36.25 50.22
CA GLY A 194 22.83 -35.10 49.77
C GLY A 194 22.15 -34.43 48.58
N THR A 195 22.79 -33.38 48.10
CA THR A 195 22.38 -32.60 46.94
C THR A 195 23.41 -32.73 45.83
N CYS A 196 22.98 -32.93 44.58
CA CYS A 196 23.90 -33.01 43.45
C CYS A 196 24.37 -31.63 43.01
N SER A 197 25.61 -31.56 42.53
CA SER A 197 26.15 -30.40 41.84
C SER A 197 25.36 -30.11 40.56
N HIS A 198 25.47 -28.88 40.06
CA HIS A 198 24.75 -28.42 38.86
C HIS A 198 25.06 -29.27 37.61
N ASP A 199 26.27 -29.78 37.49
CA ASP A 199 26.72 -30.65 36.38
C ASP A 199 26.45 -32.14 36.63
N LEU A 200 25.73 -32.48 37.71
CA LEU A 200 25.32 -33.84 38.09
C LEU A 200 26.50 -34.82 38.29
N SER A 201 27.69 -34.30 38.58
CA SER A 201 28.92 -35.09 38.66
C SER A 201 29.36 -35.42 40.09
N ALA A 202 28.88 -34.65 41.07
CA ALA A 202 29.30 -34.77 42.46
C ALA A 202 28.15 -34.53 43.45
N CYS A 203 28.31 -35.04 44.66
CA CYS A 203 27.37 -34.87 45.76
C CYS A 203 27.92 -33.94 46.83
N THR A 204 27.07 -33.05 47.33
CA THR A 204 27.26 -32.34 48.59
C THR A 204 26.42 -33.05 49.63
N CYS A 205 27.06 -33.75 50.56
CA CYS A 205 26.37 -34.59 51.53
C CYS A 205 25.65 -33.78 52.60
N ASP A 206 24.50 -34.31 53.04
CA ASP A 206 23.78 -33.78 54.18
C ASP A 206 24.60 -33.98 55.46
N SER A 207 24.33 -33.17 56.48
CA SER A 207 25.03 -33.23 57.77
C SER A 207 25.04 -34.64 58.35
N GLY A 208 26.22 -35.11 58.77
CA GLY A 208 26.41 -36.46 59.32
C GLY A 208 26.85 -37.51 58.29
N PHE A 209 26.70 -37.22 57.00
CA PHE A 209 27.11 -38.12 55.90
C PHE A 209 28.40 -37.64 55.21
N THR A 210 29.12 -38.58 54.62
CA THR A 210 30.36 -38.31 53.87
C THR A 210 30.60 -39.36 52.78
N GLY A 211 31.66 -39.16 51.99
CA GLY A 211 32.02 -39.96 50.83
C GLY A 211 31.41 -39.45 49.53
N ALA A 212 31.91 -39.93 48.39
CA ALA A 212 31.52 -39.44 47.06
C ALA A 212 30.02 -39.62 46.74
N ASN A 213 29.38 -40.62 47.37
CA ASN A 213 27.97 -40.97 47.20
C ASN A 213 27.13 -40.78 48.47
N CYS A 214 27.67 -40.11 49.48
CA CYS A 214 27.03 -39.85 50.78
C CYS A 214 26.51 -41.10 51.50
N SER A 215 27.13 -42.26 51.29
CA SER A 215 26.72 -43.51 51.93
C SER A 215 27.45 -43.83 53.23
N ALA A 216 28.50 -43.07 53.58
CA ALA A 216 29.25 -43.25 54.82
C ALA A 216 28.84 -42.22 55.87
N CYS A 217 29.02 -42.55 57.15
CA CYS A 217 28.89 -41.58 58.24
C CYS A 217 30.21 -40.84 58.44
N ILE A 218 30.14 -39.56 58.80
CA ILE A 218 31.31 -38.89 59.38
C ILE A 218 31.69 -39.56 60.71
N PRO A 219 32.95 -39.43 61.17
CA PRO A 219 33.39 -40.04 62.43
C PRO A 219 32.49 -39.64 63.62
N ASN A 220 32.25 -40.58 64.54
CA ASN A 220 31.33 -40.48 65.68
C ASN A 220 29.83 -40.41 65.34
N PHE A 221 29.43 -40.86 64.15
CA PHE A 221 28.02 -41.03 63.78
C PHE A 221 27.78 -42.48 63.32
N TYR A 222 26.63 -43.04 63.67
CA TYR A 222 26.36 -44.47 63.50
C TYR A 222 25.00 -44.79 62.90
N GLY A 223 24.89 -46.01 62.38
CA GLY A 223 23.67 -46.59 61.86
C GLY A 223 23.24 -46.02 60.51
N PRO A 224 22.11 -46.51 59.97
CA PRO A 224 21.66 -46.17 58.62
C PRO A 224 21.22 -44.72 58.47
N SER A 225 21.02 -43.98 59.55
CA SER A 225 20.69 -42.55 59.53
C SER A 225 21.84 -41.66 59.96
N CYS A 226 23.04 -42.23 60.21
CA CYS A 226 24.19 -41.53 60.76
C CYS A 226 23.77 -40.62 61.91
N LEU A 227 23.33 -41.22 63.01
CA LEU A 227 22.96 -40.52 64.23
C LEU A 227 24.22 -40.29 65.08
N PRO A 228 24.31 -39.18 65.83
CA PRO A 228 25.49 -38.90 66.64
C PRO A 228 25.64 -39.95 67.74
N CYS A 229 26.86 -40.44 67.93
CA CYS A 229 27.21 -41.29 69.05
C CYS A 229 27.07 -40.54 70.38
N SER A 230 26.69 -41.26 71.43
CA SER A 230 26.83 -40.77 72.81
C SER A 230 28.32 -40.71 73.19
N SER A 231 28.69 -39.78 74.07
CA SER A 231 30.07 -39.67 74.56
C SER A 231 30.51 -40.92 75.33
N CYS A 232 31.39 -41.73 74.73
CA CYS A 232 32.10 -42.83 75.39
C CYS A 232 33.28 -42.25 76.17
N GLN A 233 33.32 -42.42 77.50
CA GLN A 233 34.38 -41.82 78.32
C GLN A 233 35.72 -42.55 78.17
N HIS A 234 35.69 -43.90 78.29
CA HIS A 234 36.87 -44.76 78.22
C HIS A 234 36.62 -45.90 77.21
N GLY A 235 36.50 -45.52 75.95
CA GLY A 235 36.23 -46.43 74.85
C GLY A 235 35.93 -45.68 73.57
N SER A 236 35.64 -46.43 72.52
CA SER A 236 35.27 -45.88 71.21
C SER A 236 33.82 -46.22 70.87
N CYS A 237 33.13 -45.33 70.17
CA CYS A 237 31.81 -45.66 69.64
C CYS A 237 31.94 -46.68 68.50
N ASP A 238 31.06 -47.68 68.46
CA ASP A 238 30.84 -48.51 67.28
C ASP A 238 30.09 -47.67 66.22
N ASP A 239 30.86 -46.82 65.55
CA ASP A 239 30.41 -45.84 64.58
C ASP A 239 30.39 -46.37 63.14
N GLY A 240 29.96 -45.53 62.19
CA GLY A 240 29.79 -45.90 60.80
C GLY A 240 28.39 -46.43 60.44
N ALA A 241 28.14 -46.61 59.14
CA ALA A 241 26.80 -46.89 58.61
C ALA A 241 26.18 -48.21 59.10
N GLY A 242 27.02 -49.20 59.44
CA GLY A 242 26.61 -50.47 60.04
C GLY A 242 26.82 -50.54 61.55
N GLY A 243 27.37 -49.48 62.16
CA GLY A 243 27.66 -49.42 63.58
C GLY A 243 26.39 -49.38 64.43
N SER A 244 26.45 -49.99 65.60
CA SER A 244 25.34 -50.05 66.56
C SER A 244 25.21 -48.80 67.43
N GLY A 245 26.21 -47.92 67.42
CA GLY A 245 26.28 -46.73 68.27
C GLY A 245 26.56 -46.99 69.74
N ARG A 246 26.79 -48.25 70.10
CA ARG A 246 27.19 -48.65 71.44
C ARG A 246 28.66 -48.33 71.64
N CYS A 247 29.03 -47.92 72.85
CA CYS A 247 30.44 -47.80 73.22
C CYS A 247 31.08 -49.18 73.36
N VAL A 248 32.17 -49.38 72.64
CA VAL A 248 33.11 -50.49 72.84
C VAL A 248 34.11 -50.01 73.87
N CYS A 249 34.01 -50.54 75.09
CA CYS A 249 34.83 -50.10 76.20
C CYS A 249 36.25 -50.62 76.11
N ASP A 250 37.19 -49.78 76.51
CA ASP A 250 38.57 -50.20 76.69
C ASP A 250 38.67 -51.25 77.82
N SER A 251 39.74 -52.03 77.83
CA SER A 251 39.93 -53.11 78.81
C SER A 251 39.79 -52.59 80.25
N GLY A 252 38.99 -53.27 81.07
CA GLY A 252 38.71 -52.91 82.47
C GLY A 252 37.51 -51.98 82.67
N TRP A 253 36.96 -51.40 81.60
CA TRP A 253 35.79 -50.53 81.66
C TRP A 253 34.52 -51.23 81.16
N ALA A 254 33.37 -50.81 81.68
CA ALA A 254 32.06 -51.36 81.38
C ALA A 254 30.93 -50.30 81.51
N GLY A 255 29.70 -50.73 81.21
CA GLY A 255 28.51 -49.87 81.19
C GLY A 255 28.28 -49.21 79.83
N VAL A 256 27.10 -48.60 79.66
CA VAL A 256 26.64 -48.08 78.35
C VAL A 256 27.55 -46.96 77.80
N ALA A 257 28.14 -46.15 78.68
CA ALA A 257 29.05 -45.05 78.32
C ALA A 257 30.52 -45.32 78.69
N CYS A 258 30.87 -46.57 79.05
CA CYS A 258 32.20 -46.96 79.53
C CYS A 258 32.69 -46.12 80.71
N SER A 259 31.80 -45.87 81.66
CA SER A 259 32.04 -45.05 82.86
C SER A 259 32.02 -45.87 84.15
N LEU A 260 31.83 -47.19 84.06
CA LEU A 260 31.86 -48.12 85.19
C LEU A 260 33.06 -49.04 85.03
N CYS A 261 33.50 -49.68 86.11
CA CYS A 261 34.49 -50.75 86.01
C CYS A 261 33.82 -52.05 85.59
N ALA A 262 34.51 -52.85 84.76
CA ALA A 262 34.13 -54.22 84.51
C ALA A 262 34.22 -55.05 85.79
N GLU A 263 33.48 -56.15 85.85
CA GLU A 263 33.56 -57.09 86.97
C GLU A 263 35.01 -57.54 87.20
N GLY A 264 35.46 -57.47 88.46
CA GLY A 264 36.86 -57.74 88.80
C GLY A 264 37.84 -56.57 88.56
N TYR A 265 37.35 -55.35 88.35
CA TYR A 265 38.17 -54.12 88.29
C TYR A 265 37.66 -53.06 89.28
N PHE A 266 38.54 -52.24 89.87
CA PHE A 266 38.19 -51.31 90.95
C PHE A 266 38.86 -49.93 90.85
N GLY A 267 38.28 -48.95 91.53
CA GLY A 267 38.85 -47.60 91.68
C GLY A 267 38.62 -46.69 90.47
N SER A 268 39.06 -45.43 90.57
CA SER A 268 38.79 -44.40 89.54
C SER A 268 39.45 -44.67 88.18
N SER A 269 40.47 -45.52 88.13
CA SER A 269 41.15 -45.95 86.91
C SER A 269 40.72 -47.35 86.45
N CYS A 270 39.81 -48.00 87.18
CA CYS A 270 39.40 -49.38 86.98
C CYS A 270 40.60 -50.32 86.82
N ASP A 271 41.43 -50.39 87.86
CA ASP A 271 42.58 -51.30 87.92
C ASP A 271 42.11 -52.74 88.22
N ALA A 272 42.84 -53.74 87.71
CA ALA A 272 42.47 -55.13 87.91
C ALA A 272 42.51 -55.52 89.40
N CYS A 273 41.47 -56.18 89.88
CA CYS A 273 41.43 -56.70 91.23
C CYS A 273 42.57 -57.71 91.47
N PRO A 274 43.15 -57.72 92.69
CA PRO A 274 44.03 -58.79 93.10
C PRO A 274 43.26 -60.12 93.17
N SER A 275 43.96 -61.25 93.05
CA SER A 275 43.33 -62.57 93.17
C SER A 275 42.86 -62.81 94.61
N CYS A 276 41.55 -62.80 94.84
CA CYS A 276 40.91 -63.02 96.15
C CYS A 276 40.71 -64.50 96.54
N GLY A 277 41.31 -65.43 95.79
CA GLY A 277 41.12 -66.86 95.99
C GLY A 277 39.67 -67.32 95.71
N ALA A 278 39.36 -68.58 96.00
CA ALA A 278 38.01 -69.12 95.78
C ALA A 278 36.99 -68.71 96.86
N ASN A 279 37.45 -68.09 97.95
CA ASN A 279 36.66 -67.82 99.15
C ASN A 279 36.57 -66.33 99.49
N GLY A 280 36.78 -65.47 98.51
CA GLY A 280 36.70 -64.03 98.66
C GLY A 280 36.19 -63.37 97.39
N VAL A 281 35.48 -62.27 97.56
CA VAL A 281 35.02 -61.43 96.45
C VAL A 281 35.72 -60.09 96.55
N CYS A 282 36.29 -59.60 95.45
CA CYS A 282 36.90 -58.28 95.43
C CYS A 282 35.83 -57.20 95.65
N ILE A 283 36.14 -56.16 96.42
CA ILE A 283 35.35 -54.94 96.47
C ILE A 283 35.66 -54.15 95.20
N ASP A 284 34.97 -54.54 94.13
CA ASP A 284 35.12 -54.02 92.77
C ASP A 284 34.18 -52.82 92.50
N GLY A 285 34.21 -52.33 91.26
CA GLY A 285 33.45 -51.16 90.83
C GLY A 285 34.18 -49.82 91.05
N ILE A 286 33.59 -48.73 90.53
CA ILE A 286 34.22 -47.40 90.49
C ILE A 286 34.51 -46.81 91.88
N SER A 287 33.71 -47.18 92.88
CA SER A 287 33.90 -46.81 94.29
C SER A 287 34.57 -47.92 95.11
N GLY A 288 34.92 -49.03 94.46
CA GLY A 288 35.64 -50.14 95.07
C GLY A 288 37.07 -49.76 95.39
N ASN A 289 37.62 -50.39 96.43
CA ASN A 289 38.98 -50.14 96.90
C ASN A 289 39.93 -51.32 96.66
N GLY A 290 39.45 -52.38 95.98
CA GLY A 290 40.27 -53.52 95.58
C GLY A 290 40.62 -54.49 96.71
N LEU A 291 40.07 -54.28 97.91
CA LEU A 291 40.25 -55.23 99.02
C LEU A 291 39.36 -56.46 98.81
N CYS A 292 39.84 -57.62 99.24
CA CYS A 292 39.05 -58.85 99.19
C CYS A 292 38.14 -58.97 100.42
N LEU A 293 36.84 -59.06 100.18
CA LEU A 293 35.86 -59.42 101.21
C LEU A 293 35.83 -60.94 101.33
N CYS A 294 36.37 -61.45 102.43
CA CYS A 294 36.43 -62.89 102.66
C CYS A 294 35.10 -63.45 103.14
N LEU A 295 34.76 -64.66 102.67
CA LEU A 295 33.64 -65.43 103.22
C LEU A 295 33.87 -65.74 104.69
N ASP A 296 32.79 -66.02 105.42
CA ASP A 296 32.86 -66.25 106.85
C ASP A 296 33.82 -67.41 107.17
N GLY A 297 34.71 -67.21 108.13
CA GLY A 297 35.79 -68.15 108.44
C GLY A 297 37.08 -67.99 107.64
N TRP A 298 37.17 -67.07 106.67
CA TRP A 298 38.38 -66.80 105.87
C TRP A 298 38.98 -65.41 106.18
N ARG A 299 40.30 -65.25 106.04
CA ARG A 299 41.05 -63.99 106.31
C ARG A 299 42.29 -63.82 105.41
N ASP A 300 43.02 -62.72 105.64
CA ASP A 300 44.17 -62.20 104.87
C ASP A 300 43.76 -61.52 103.55
N THR A 301 44.71 -60.90 102.84
CA THR A 301 44.42 -60.00 101.70
C THR A 301 43.90 -60.71 100.44
N ASN A 302 44.02 -62.03 100.35
CA ASN A 302 43.56 -62.88 99.24
C ASN A 302 42.63 -64.01 99.71
N CYS A 303 42.12 -63.95 100.94
CA CYS A 303 41.18 -64.91 101.54
C CYS A 303 41.62 -66.39 101.45
N SER A 304 42.93 -66.66 101.53
CA SER A 304 43.48 -68.02 101.46
C SER A 304 43.74 -68.68 102.82
N SER A 305 43.57 -67.95 103.92
CA SER A 305 43.87 -68.43 105.28
C SER A 305 42.61 -68.47 106.16
N CYS A 306 42.54 -69.39 107.11
CA CYS A 306 41.42 -69.43 108.06
C CYS A 306 41.47 -68.28 109.07
N ALA A 307 40.30 -67.69 109.30
CA ALA A 307 40.04 -66.76 110.38
C ALA A 307 40.31 -67.42 111.73
N ARG A 308 40.62 -66.62 112.74
CA ARG A 308 40.90 -67.14 114.07
C ARG A 308 39.65 -67.84 114.62
N GLY A 309 39.77 -69.10 115.01
CA GLY A 309 38.63 -69.93 115.42
C GLY A 309 38.04 -70.78 114.30
N TYR A 310 38.70 -70.85 113.13
CA TYR A 310 38.36 -71.75 112.03
C TYR A 310 39.58 -72.57 111.61
N TYR A 311 39.39 -73.78 111.08
CA TYR A 311 40.49 -74.70 110.73
C TYR A 311 40.18 -75.61 109.54
N GLY A 312 41.20 -76.23 108.96
CA GLY A 312 41.07 -77.16 107.83
C GLY A 312 40.98 -76.46 106.46
N SER A 313 40.89 -77.24 105.38
CA SER A 313 40.90 -76.73 104.00
C SER A 313 39.62 -76.01 103.59
N SER A 314 38.53 -76.16 104.34
CA SER A 314 37.27 -75.44 104.16
C SER A 314 37.06 -74.34 105.19
N CYS A 315 38.01 -74.16 106.12
CA CYS A 315 37.93 -73.26 107.26
C CYS A 315 36.61 -73.41 108.01
N ASP A 316 36.41 -74.57 108.64
CA ASP A 316 35.24 -74.88 109.44
C ASP A 316 35.37 -74.31 110.87
N PRO A 317 34.28 -73.87 111.51
CA PRO A 317 34.33 -73.28 112.84
C PRO A 317 34.81 -74.28 113.90
N CYS A 318 35.78 -73.86 114.70
CA CYS A 318 36.24 -74.57 115.89
C CYS A 318 35.15 -74.50 116.97
N PHE A 319 34.34 -75.55 117.07
CA PHE A 319 33.49 -75.74 118.24
C PHE A 319 34.35 -76.20 119.43
N CYS A 320 34.88 -75.26 120.20
CA CYS A 320 35.43 -75.56 121.52
C CYS A 320 34.28 -75.88 122.48
N GLY A 321 33.89 -77.15 122.54
CA GLY A 321 33.03 -77.68 123.58
C GLY A 321 33.71 -77.51 124.94
N SER A 322 33.03 -76.83 125.86
CA SER A 322 33.48 -76.53 127.21
C SER A 322 33.55 -77.78 128.09
N THR A 323 34.57 -78.59 127.87
CA THR A 323 35.09 -79.56 128.85
C THR A 323 36.60 -79.72 128.67
N GLY A 324 37.37 -78.90 129.40
CA GLY A 324 38.81 -79.10 129.64
C GLY A 324 39.75 -78.44 128.65
#